data_AF-A0A7W1QV71-F1
#
_entry.id   AF-A0A7W1QV71-F1
#
_cell.length_a   1.000
_cell.length_b   1.000
_cell.length_c   1.000
_cell.angle_alpha   90.00
_cell.angle_beta   90.00
_cell.angle_gamma   90.00
#
_symmetry.space_group_name_H-M   'P 1'
#
loop_
_entity.id
_entity.type
_entity.pdbx_description
1 polymer ?
#
loop_
_entity_poly.entity_id
_entity_poly.type
_entity_poly.pdbx_seq_one_letter_code
_entity_poly.pdbx_strand_id
1 'polypeptide(L)'
;MRVSRFYLATLKEPPAEADIVSQKLMLRAGLIKRLGSGLYTWMPLGLRTLRKVEAIVREEMNRAGALELVMPVIQPAELWQESGRWEKMGPNMLRLKDRHERDFVVGPTHEEVITDIVRREIRSYRQLPVNFYQIQTKFRDEIRPRFGVMRSREFVMKDAYSFDADEAGMLRSYQNMFAAYQRIFTRMGLSFRAVDADTGAIGGSASHEFQVLADSGEDAIAYCPASGYAANVEKAEALPPAFTRPAAAEVMSKVATPGRSTCADVAELLNLPLARTVKCIMLMAGERMHMLLLRGDHMLNEIKVARLPGMNDWRWASDEEIILATGCQPGYLGPVGIPDTMPLICDRSAAVMADFICGANEPEFHLRGVNFERDCRAPDTVADIRNVVAGDPSPDGKGTLELMRGIEVGHVFALGSLYSRELDATYLTADGQSKALEMGCYGIGCTRIVAAAIEQNHDDRGIVWPLPLAPFTVAIAPVGYDRSKAVKELADGLHDELEATGVDVLLDDRAERPGVMFADLELIGIPHRITIGDRSLKEGAVEYQARSAGGATKVPVADIVAYVRERLAS
;
A
#
# COMPACT_ATOMS: atom_id res chain seq x y z
N MET A 1 32.35 -10.45 -5.72
CA MET A 1 32.03 -11.16 -4.45
C MET A 1 32.01 -12.66 -4.69
N ARG A 2 32.58 -13.48 -3.79
CA ARG A 2 32.60 -14.96 -3.89
C ARG A 2 31.56 -15.59 -2.97
N VAL A 3 30.81 -16.59 -3.45
CA VAL A 3 29.76 -17.24 -2.66
C VAL A 3 30.33 -17.98 -1.43
N SER A 4 31.53 -18.58 -1.52
CA SER A 4 32.21 -19.22 -0.38
C SER A 4 32.48 -18.29 0.80
N ARG A 5 32.49 -16.97 0.55
CA ARG A 5 32.70 -15.91 1.55
C ARG A 5 31.44 -15.07 1.79
N PHE A 6 30.37 -15.33 1.06
CA PHE A 6 29.10 -14.65 1.18
C PHE A 6 28.10 -15.57 1.88
N TYR A 7 27.35 -15.05 2.84
CA TYR A 7 26.30 -15.85 3.48
C TYR A 7 25.11 -16.00 2.52
N LEU A 8 25.10 -17.10 1.76
CA LEU A 8 23.98 -17.52 0.93
C LEU A 8 23.35 -18.78 1.53
N ALA A 9 22.10 -18.66 1.98
CA ALA A 9 21.34 -19.75 2.57
C ALA A 9 19.95 -19.81 1.93
N THR A 10 19.81 -20.64 0.90
CA THR A 10 18.56 -20.85 0.17
C THR A 10 17.76 -22.01 0.77
N LEU A 11 16.44 -21.99 0.58
CA LEU A 11 15.54 -23.08 0.94
C LEU A 11 14.87 -23.65 -0.30
N LYS A 12 14.77 -24.98 -0.36
CA LYS A 12 14.08 -25.69 -1.45
C LYS A 12 12.60 -25.31 -1.49
N GLU A 13 11.93 -25.42 -0.34
CA GLU A 13 10.52 -25.10 -0.16
C GLU A 13 10.35 -23.87 0.77
N PRO A 14 9.35 -23.01 0.53
CA PRO A 14 9.06 -21.92 1.44
C PRO A 14 8.46 -22.45 2.76
N PRO A 15 8.60 -21.72 3.89
CA PRO A 15 7.82 -22.00 5.09
C PRO A 15 6.31 -21.97 4.80
N ALA A 16 5.56 -22.90 5.38
CA ALA A 16 4.12 -23.07 5.13
C ALA A 16 3.26 -21.84 5.49
N GLU A 17 3.79 -20.99 6.38
CA GLU A 17 3.18 -19.76 6.90
C GLU A 17 3.36 -18.52 6.00
N ALA A 18 3.98 -18.67 4.83
CA ALA A 18 4.11 -17.58 3.86
C ALA A 18 2.90 -17.56 2.92
N ASP A 19 2.15 -16.46 2.91
CA ASP A 19 0.88 -16.39 2.19
C ASP A 19 1.08 -16.05 0.71
N ILE A 20 1.89 -15.01 0.46
CA ILE A 20 2.07 -14.37 -0.85
C ILE A 20 3.43 -14.70 -1.48
N VAL A 21 3.55 -14.43 -2.78
CA VAL A 21 4.72 -14.84 -3.57
C VAL A 21 6.00 -14.17 -3.12
N SER A 22 5.99 -12.86 -2.90
CA SER A 22 7.16 -12.11 -2.42
C SER A 22 7.65 -12.64 -1.08
N GLN A 23 6.77 -12.85 -0.11
CA GLN A 23 7.16 -13.44 1.18
C GLN A 23 7.79 -14.83 1.01
N LYS A 24 7.18 -15.70 0.20
CA LYS A 24 7.72 -17.05 -0.10
C LYS A 24 9.12 -16.96 -0.71
N LEU A 25 9.29 -16.12 -1.72
CA LEU A 25 10.56 -15.96 -2.43
C LEU A 25 11.63 -15.29 -1.56
N MET A 26 11.28 -14.27 -0.77
CA MET A 26 12.23 -13.60 0.13
C MET A 26 12.77 -14.55 1.20
N LEU A 27 11.93 -15.45 1.73
CA LEU A 27 12.36 -16.48 2.68
C LEU A 27 13.20 -17.56 2.00
N ARG A 28 12.77 -18.05 0.82
CA ARG A 28 13.49 -19.09 0.06
C ARG A 28 14.85 -18.62 -0.45
N ALA A 29 14.93 -17.40 -0.98
CA ALA A 29 16.18 -16.81 -1.48
C ALA A 29 17.11 -16.32 -0.35
N GLY A 30 16.70 -16.45 0.91
CA GLY A 30 17.49 -16.02 2.06
C GLY A 30 17.68 -14.51 2.12
N LEU A 31 16.70 -13.72 1.67
CA LEU A 31 16.71 -12.25 1.77
C LEU A 31 16.36 -11.77 3.18
N ILE A 32 15.44 -12.48 3.85
CA ILE A 32 14.98 -12.18 5.20
C ILE A 32 14.86 -13.46 6.04
N LYS A 33 14.92 -13.29 7.36
CA LYS A 33 14.53 -14.33 8.33
C LYS A 33 13.53 -13.78 9.31
N ARG A 34 12.50 -14.56 9.64
CA ARG A 34 11.51 -14.20 10.65
C ARG A 34 12.13 -14.31 12.04
N LEU A 35 12.05 -13.23 12.83
CA LEU A 35 12.43 -13.20 14.24
C LEU A 35 11.21 -13.36 15.16
N GLY A 36 10.08 -12.77 14.75
CA GLY A 36 8.80 -12.82 15.48
C GLY A 36 7.64 -12.41 14.57
N SER A 37 6.44 -12.26 15.12
CA SER A 37 5.30 -11.76 14.34
C SER A 37 5.57 -10.34 13.84
N GLY A 38 5.59 -10.14 12.52
CA GLY A 38 5.90 -8.84 11.90
C GLY A 38 7.31 -8.32 12.16
N LEU A 39 8.28 -9.16 12.54
CA LEU A 39 9.67 -8.76 12.79
C LEU A 39 10.62 -9.62 11.96
N TYR A 40 11.42 -8.98 11.11
CA TYR A 40 12.28 -9.65 10.14
C TYR A 40 13.71 -9.14 10.20
N THR A 41 14.66 -10.08 10.25
CA THR A 41 16.07 -9.80 10.04
C THR A 41 16.36 -9.75 8.55
N TRP A 42 16.92 -8.64 8.07
CA TRP A 42 17.45 -8.53 6.72
C TRP A 42 18.79 -9.26 6.62
N MET A 43 18.82 -10.31 5.81
CA MET A 43 20.04 -11.08 5.55
C MET A 43 20.90 -10.36 4.50
N PRO A 44 22.21 -10.67 4.36
CA PRO A 44 23.12 -9.90 3.52
C PRO A 44 22.64 -9.65 2.09
N LEU A 45 22.02 -10.64 1.45
CA LEU A 45 21.49 -10.51 0.09
C LEU A 45 20.29 -9.55 0.02
N GLY A 46 19.35 -9.68 0.95
CA GLY A 46 18.20 -8.77 1.05
C GLY A 46 18.61 -7.35 1.42
N LEU A 47 19.58 -7.22 2.34
CA LEU A 47 20.08 -5.93 2.78
C LEU A 47 20.75 -5.16 1.63
N ARG A 48 21.49 -5.83 0.73
CA ARG A 48 22.04 -5.19 -0.48
C ARG A 48 20.93 -4.55 -1.32
N THR A 49 19.85 -5.28 -1.57
CA THR A 49 18.69 -4.78 -2.31
C THR A 49 18.01 -3.61 -1.61
N LEU A 50 17.79 -3.71 -0.29
CA LEU A 50 17.23 -2.61 0.50
C LEU A 50 18.11 -1.35 0.42
N ARG A 51 19.44 -1.48 0.49
CA ARG A 51 20.36 -0.33 0.36
C ARG A 51 20.32 0.29 -1.04
N LYS A 52 20.07 -0.48 -2.10
CA LYS A 52 19.86 0.07 -3.45
C LYS A 52 18.56 0.89 -3.53
N VAL A 53 17.48 0.40 -2.90
CA VAL A 53 16.23 1.17 -2.75
C VAL A 53 16.50 2.49 -2.05
N GLU A 54 17.16 2.46 -0.89
CA GLU A 54 17.47 3.66 -0.11
C GLU A 54 18.38 4.64 -0.87
N ALA A 55 19.33 4.14 -1.65
CA ALA A 55 20.22 4.97 -2.47
C ALA A 55 19.44 5.75 -3.53
N ILE A 56 18.57 5.08 -4.29
CA ILE A 56 17.71 5.73 -5.31
C ILE A 56 16.81 6.79 -4.64
N VAL A 57 16.19 6.45 -3.51
CA VAL A 57 15.35 7.38 -2.75
C VAL A 57 16.16 8.60 -2.34
N ARG A 58 17.31 8.41 -1.69
CA ARG A 58 18.19 9.50 -1.23
C ARG A 58 18.62 10.42 -2.36
N GLU A 59 19.03 9.86 -3.50
CA GLU A 59 19.44 10.64 -4.67
C GLU A 59 18.32 11.54 -5.20
N GLU A 60 17.10 11.02 -5.34
CA GLU A 60 15.98 11.81 -5.86
C GLU A 60 15.43 12.81 -4.84
N MET A 61 15.48 12.50 -3.54
CA MET A 61 15.13 13.45 -2.48
C MET A 61 16.13 14.61 -2.44
N ASN A 62 17.44 14.32 -2.52
CA ASN A 62 18.48 15.34 -2.58
C ASN A 62 18.35 16.18 -3.86
N ARG A 63 18.07 15.55 -5.00
CA ARG A 63 17.81 16.25 -6.27
C ARG A 63 16.59 17.18 -6.18
N ALA A 64 15.58 16.81 -5.40
CA ALA A 64 14.40 17.63 -5.15
C ALA A 64 14.64 18.74 -4.09
N GLY A 65 15.87 18.86 -3.55
CA GLY A 65 16.23 19.89 -2.57
C GLY A 65 15.83 19.55 -1.14
N ALA A 66 15.45 18.30 -0.84
CA ALA A 66 15.20 17.87 0.53
C ALA A 66 16.52 17.59 1.28
N LEU A 67 16.53 17.85 2.58
CA LEU A 67 17.70 17.80 3.45
C LEU A 67 17.63 16.57 4.36
N GLU A 68 18.58 15.65 4.21
CA GLU A 68 18.62 14.44 5.02
C GLU A 68 19.06 14.74 6.46
N LEU A 69 18.30 14.24 7.43
CA LEU A 69 18.62 14.21 8.86
C LEU A 69 18.23 12.84 9.44
N VAL A 70 18.48 12.61 10.72
CA VAL A 70 18.06 11.40 11.41
C VAL A 70 17.46 11.76 12.77
N MET A 71 16.21 11.37 13.00
CA MET A 71 15.50 11.62 14.26
C MET A 71 15.46 10.35 15.13
N PRO A 72 15.40 10.51 16.47
CA PRO A 72 15.27 9.38 17.40
C PRO A 72 14.06 8.48 17.10
N VAL A 73 14.23 7.17 17.27
CA VAL A 73 13.13 6.19 17.22
C VAL A 73 12.30 6.26 18.51
N ILE A 74 12.96 6.37 19.66
CA ILE A 74 12.30 6.54 20.95
C ILE A 74 11.97 8.03 21.12
N GLN A 75 10.69 8.33 21.32
CA GLN A 75 10.18 9.70 21.37
C GLN A 75 9.44 9.95 22.69
N PRO A 76 9.60 11.14 23.30
CA PRO A 76 8.89 11.50 24.53
C PRO A 76 7.37 11.57 24.29
N ALA A 77 6.57 11.05 25.22
CA ALA A 77 5.11 11.05 25.11
C ALA A 77 4.52 12.47 25.06
N GLU A 78 5.19 13.44 25.68
CA GLU A 78 4.74 14.84 25.77
C GLU A 78 4.48 15.45 24.39
N LEU A 79 5.36 15.18 23.40
CA LEU A 79 5.18 15.68 22.03
C LEU A 79 3.90 15.15 21.37
N TRP A 80 3.54 13.90 21.64
CA TRP A 80 2.34 13.26 21.13
C TRP A 80 1.08 13.67 21.87
N GLN A 81 1.23 14.06 23.14
CA GLN A 81 0.16 14.63 23.95
C GLN A 81 -0.15 16.05 23.46
N GLU A 82 0.87 16.86 23.14
CA GLU A 82 0.72 18.20 22.55
C GLU A 82 -0.08 18.15 21.25
N SER A 83 0.18 17.18 20.35
CA SER A 83 -0.59 17.02 19.10
C SER A 83 -1.98 16.36 19.29
N GLY A 84 -2.27 15.87 20.49
CA GLY A 84 -3.45 15.06 20.80
C GLY A 84 -3.44 13.66 20.15
N ARG A 85 -2.39 13.28 19.41
CA ARG A 85 -2.30 11.97 18.75
C ARG A 85 -1.94 10.83 19.67
N TRP A 86 -1.42 11.13 20.86
CA TRP A 86 -1.19 10.13 21.91
C TRP A 86 -2.43 9.25 22.10
N GLU A 87 -3.60 9.83 22.34
CA GLU A 87 -4.85 9.07 22.51
C GLU A 87 -5.47 8.61 21.18
N LYS A 88 -5.48 9.47 20.15
CA LYS A 88 -6.12 9.15 18.86
C LYS A 88 -5.53 7.94 18.14
N MET A 89 -4.22 7.68 18.29
CA MET A 89 -3.58 6.53 17.64
C MET A 89 -3.90 5.18 18.29
N GLY A 90 -4.42 5.19 19.52
CA GLY A 90 -4.90 4.00 20.21
C GLY A 90 -3.87 2.85 20.24
N PRO A 91 -4.29 1.60 20.03
CA PRO A 91 -3.45 0.41 20.23
C PRO A 91 -2.36 0.22 19.17
N ASN A 92 -2.41 0.94 18.04
CA ASN A 92 -1.38 0.84 17.00
C ASN A 92 -0.04 1.48 17.42
N MET A 93 -0.05 2.26 18.50
CA MET A 93 1.11 2.96 19.05
C MET A 93 1.80 2.12 20.13
N LEU A 94 3.05 1.70 19.88
CA LEU A 94 3.83 1.00 20.89
C LEU A 94 4.36 1.98 21.96
N ARG A 95 3.70 1.98 23.12
CA ARG A 95 4.07 2.79 24.28
C ARG A 95 4.99 2.02 25.23
N LEU A 96 5.95 2.70 25.85
CA LEU A 96 6.88 2.12 26.82
C LEU A 96 7.22 3.13 27.92
N LYS A 97 7.71 2.61 29.05
CA LYS A 97 8.26 3.42 30.14
C LYS A 97 9.75 3.19 30.29
N ASP A 98 10.49 4.24 30.65
CA ASP A 98 11.89 4.09 31.06
C ASP A 98 12.01 3.68 32.53
N ARG A 99 13.25 3.49 33.00
CA ARG A 99 13.56 3.14 34.40
C ARG A 99 13.14 4.19 35.44
N HIS A 100 12.71 5.37 35.00
CA HIS A 100 12.21 6.47 35.82
C HIS A 100 10.69 6.64 35.66
N GLU A 101 10.00 5.64 35.09
CA GLU A 101 8.56 5.61 34.85
C GLU A 101 8.03 6.68 33.90
N ARG A 102 8.92 7.32 33.12
CA ARG A 102 8.54 8.31 32.10
C ARG A 102 8.02 7.63 30.85
N ASP A 103 6.98 8.19 30.26
CA ASP A 103 6.29 7.63 29.09
C ASP A 103 7.00 8.00 27.78
N PHE A 104 7.14 7.01 26.91
CA PHE A 104 7.72 7.14 25.58
C PHE A 104 6.92 6.32 24.57
N VAL A 105 7.18 6.58 23.29
CA VAL A 105 6.69 5.80 22.16
C VAL A 105 7.85 5.37 21.27
N VAL A 106 7.73 4.18 20.68
CA VAL A 106 8.55 3.79 19.52
C VAL A 106 7.89 4.39 18.27
N GLY A 107 8.52 5.42 17.69
CA GLY A 107 7.94 6.30 16.68
C GLY A 107 7.32 5.55 15.49
N PRO A 108 5.99 5.61 15.28
CA PRO A 108 5.33 5.10 14.08
C PRO A 108 5.48 6.05 12.88
N THR A 109 5.82 7.30 13.16
CA THR A 109 6.09 8.44 12.26
C THR A 109 6.70 9.58 13.10
N HIS A 110 6.95 10.76 12.51
CA HIS A 110 7.74 11.82 13.13
C HIS A 110 7.20 13.25 12.93
N GLU A 111 5.91 13.46 12.61
CA GLU A 111 5.35 14.81 12.45
C GLU A 111 5.60 15.70 13.69
N GLU A 112 5.43 15.18 14.90
CA GLU A 112 5.62 15.91 16.15
C GLU A 112 7.10 16.25 16.39
N VAL A 113 7.98 15.28 16.15
CA VAL A 113 9.43 15.42 16.41
C VAL A 113 10.04 16.48 15.50
N ILE A 114 9.71 16.45 14.20
CA ILE A 114 10.25 17.44 13.26
C ILE A 114 9.64 18.82 13.48
N THR A 115 8.37 18.90 13.88
CA THR A 115 7.72 20.16 14.23
C THR A 115 8.37 20.79 15.48
N ASP A 116 8.78 19.99 16.46
CA ASP A 116 9.52 20.49 17.63
C ASP A 116 10.90 21.07 17.27
N ILE A 117 11.60 20.48 16.30
CA ILE A 117 12.86 21.04 15.77
C ILE A 117 12.56 22.38 15.07
N VAL A 118 11.60 22.38 14.15
CA VAL A 118 11.30 23.54 13.32
C VAL A 118 10.79 24.71 14.16
N ARG A 119 9.90 24.49 15.14
CA ARG A 119 9.40 25.55 16.01
C ARG A 119 10.51 26.21 16.83
N ARG A 120 11.68 25.57 17.01
CA ARG A 120 12.82 26.14 17.74
C ARG A 120 13.75 26.92 16.83
N GLU A 121 14.03 26.38 15.65
CA GLU A 121 15.07 26.84 14.73
C GLU A 121 14.59 27.80 13.63
N ILE A 122 13.32 27.73 13.24
CA ILE A 122 12.75 28.52 12.14
C ILE A 122 11.83 29.60 12.70
N ARG A 123 12.25 30.86 12.57
CA ARG A 123 11.57 32.02 13.17
C ARG A 123 11.17 33.08 12.15
N SER A 124 11.62 32.98 10.91
CA SER A 124 11.39 33.99 9.88
C SER A 124 11.03 33.37 8.53
N TYR A 125 10.17 34.05 7.77
CA TYR A 125 9.80 33.67 6.41
C TYR A 125 11.01 33.50 5.47
N ARG A 126 12.14 34.15 5.77
CA ARG A 126 13.37 34.06 4.97
C ARG A 126 14.05 32.69 5.03
N GLN A 127 13.70 31.87 6.01
CA GLN A 127 14.18 30.50 6.16
C GLN A 127 13.28 29.49 5.42
N LEU A 128 12.18 29.95 4.82
CA LEU A 128 11.18 29.12 4.15
C LEU A 128 11.23 29.29 2.63
N PRO A 129 10.90 28.25 1.85
CA PRO A 129 10.53 26.91 2.30
C PRO A 129 11.74 26.06 2.70
N VAL A 130 11.52 25.05 3.53
CA VAL A 130 12.50 24.00 3.83
C VAL A 130 11.85 22.63 3.80
N ASN A 131 12.58 21.61 3.39
CA ASN A 131 12.10 20.24 3.36
C ASN A 131 13.14 19.31 3.97
N PHE A 132 12.78 18.66 5.07
CA PHE A 132 13.64 17.70 5.77
C PHE A 132 13.19 16.28 5.49
N TYR A 133 14.10 15.31 5.44
CA TYR A 133 13.72 13.91 5.40
C TYR A 133 14.69 13.02 6.16
N GLN A 134 14.26 11.80 6.46
CA GLN A 134 15.10 10.74 7.01
C GLN A 134 14.75 9.41 6.35
N ILE A 135 15.68 8.45 6.40
CA ILE A 135 15.42 7.04 6.11
C ILE A 135 15.66 6.25 7.39
N GLN A 136 14.60 5.84 8.08
CA GLN A 136 14.69 5.43 9.47
C GLN A 136 13.62 4.38 9.84
N THR A 137 13.95 3.53 10.82
CA THR A 137 13.09 2.44 11.30
C THR A 137 11.88 2.94 12.09
N LYS A 138 10.69 2.59 11.63
CA LYS A 138 9.41 2.84 12.29
C LYS A 138 8.90 1.60 12.97
N PHE A 139 8.03 1.80 13.96
CA PHE A 139 7.28 0.73 14.59
C PHE A 139 5.78 1.03 14.63
N ARG A 140 4.96 0.11 14.13
CA ARG A 140 3.50 0.14 14.27
C ARG A 140 3.05 -1.21 14.81
N ASP A 141 2.32 -1.24 15.92
CA ASP A 141 1.88 -2.52 16.52
C ASP A 141 0.64 -3.06 15.78
N GLU A 142 0.86 -3.42 14.52
CA GLU A 142 -0.17 -3.94 13.62
C GLU A 142 -0.86 -5.16 14.26
N ILE A 143 -2.19 -5.10 14.36
CA ILE A 143 -3.02 -6.13 14.99
C ILE A 143 -2.83 -7.49 14.31
N ARG A 144 -2.67 -7.48 12.98
CA ARG A 144 -2.45 -8.67 12.15
C ARG A 144 -1.30 -8.46 11.17
N PRO A 145 -0.03 -8.61 11.62
CA PRO A 145 1.11 -8.54 10.72
C PRO A 145 1.05 -9.70 9.73
N ARG A 146 1.08 -9.40 8.44
CA ARG A 146 0.93 -10.37 7.35
C ARG A 146 1.79 -9.98 6.15
N PHE A 147 1.90 -10.87 5.17
CA PHE A 147 2.54 -10.55 3.88
C PHE A 147 4.03 -10.17 3.99
N GLY A 148 4.76 -10.83 4.89
CA GLY A 148 6.19 -10.61 5.04
C GLY A 148 6.51 -9.19 5.51
N VAL A 149 7.40 -8.51 4.77
CA VAL A 149 7.82 -7.12 5.04
C VAL A 149 6.85 -6.08 4.47
N MET A 150 5.78 -6.48 3.76
CA MET A 150 4.80 -5.52 3.26
C MET A 150 3.94 -4.94 4.38
N ARG A 151 3.58 -5.76 5.37
CA ARG A 151 2.82 -5.34 6.55
C ARG A 151 3.40 -5.93 7.82
N SER A 152 4.62 -5.48 8.12
CA SER A 152 5.37 -5.80 9.34
C SER A 152 5.13 -4.75 10.44
N ARG A 153 5.54 -5.07 11.67
CA ARG A 153 5.48 -4.14 12.79
C ARG A 153 6.66 -3.20 12.82
N GLU A 154 7.85 -3.73 12.54
CA GLU A 154 9.08 -2.95 12.36
C GLU A 154 9.43 -2.89 10.87
N PHE A 155 9.70 -1.68 10.36
CA PHE A 155 9.99 -1.46 8.95
C PHE A 155 10.82 -0.18 8.73
N VAL A 156 11.59 -0.12 7.65
CA VAL A 156 12.28 1.12 7.24
C VAL A 156 11.36 1.92 6.34
N MET A 157 11.20 3.19 6.69
CA MET A 157 10.46 4.19 5.93
C MET A 157 11.36 5.40 5.67
N LYS A 158 11.28 5.93 4.46
CA LYS A 158 11.66 7.32 4.22
C LYS A 158 10.47 8.19 4.57
N ASP A 159 10.63 9.16 5.43
CA ASP A 159 9.62 10.15 5.78
C ASP A 159 10.22 11.55 5.65
N ALA A 160 9.50 12.44 4.97
CA ALA A 160 9.91 13.81 4.69
C ALA A 160 8.82 14.80 5.09
N TYR A 161 9.22 16.01 5.44
CA TYR A 161 8.36 17.05 5.97
C TYR A 161 8.79 18.40 5.43
N SER A 162 7.91 19.07 4.67
CA SER A 162 8.13 20.44 4.22
C SER A 162 7.44 21.43 5.14
N PHE A 163 8.07 22.59 5.29
CA PHE A 163 7.53 23.73 6.01
C PHE A 163 7.58 24.93 5.08
N ASP A 164 6.43 25.56 4.94
CA ASP A 164 6.15 26.57 3.94
C ASP A 164 5.47 27.78 4.61
N ALA A 165 5.64 28.96 4.02
CA ALA A 165 5.08 30.20 4.57
C ALA A 165 3.56 30.31 4.33
N ASP A 166 3.05 29.69 3.27
CA ASP A 166 1.65 29.76 2.88
C ASP A 166 1.22 28.49 2.14
N GLU A 167 -0.10 28.35 1.96
CA GLU A 167 -0.71 27.20 1.29
C GLU A 167 -0.17 27.02 -0.13
N ALA A 168 0.07 28.12 -0.86
CA ALA A 168 0.63 28.06 -2.20
C ALA A 168 2.07 27.51 -2.20
N GLY A 169 2.87 27.83 -1.18
CA GLY A 169 4.20 27.25 -0.93
C GLY A 169 4.11 25.76 -0.65
N MET A 170 3.25 25.37 0.28
CA MET A 170 3.01 23.97 0.61
C MET A 170 2.61 23.16 -0.63
N LEU A 171 1.70 23.68 -1.47
CA LEU A 171 1.30 22.99 -2.71
C LEU A 171 2.45 22.87 -3.72
N ARG A 172 3.38 23.84 -3.77
CA ARG A 172 4.61 23.70 -4.59
C ARG A 172 5.53 22.61 -4.04
N SER A 173 5.74 22.58 -2.72
CA SER A 173 6.52 21.54 -2.05
C SER A 173 5.91 20.15 -2.26
N TYR A 174 4.59 20.05 -2.18
CA TYR A 174 3.81 18.85 -2.47
C TYR A 174 4.03 18.35 -3.90
N GLN A 175 3.89 19.22 -4.90
CA GLN A 175 4.09 18.86 -6.31
C GLN A 175 5.54 18.45 -6.60
N ASN A 176 6.52 19.09 -5.96
CA ASN A 176 7.92 18.70 -6.07
C ASN A 176 8.16 17.28 -5.52
N MET A 177 7.54 16.94 -4.38
CA MET A 177 7.63 15.58 -3.80
C MET A 177 6.88 14.55 -4.63
N PHE A 178 5.70 14.88 -5.14
CA PHE A 178 4.96 14.03 -6.08
C PHE A 178 5.83 13.68 -7.31
N ALA A 179 6.46 14.69 -7.93
CA ALA A 179 7.36 14.48 -9.06
C ALA A 179 8.63 13.68 -8.67
N ALA A 180 9.17 13.89 -7.47
CA ALA A 180 10.30 13.10 -6.96
C ALA A 180 9.93 11.62 -6.82
N TYR A 181 8.74 11.32 -6.32
CA TYR A 181 8.27 9.95 -6.14
C TYR A 181 8.06 9.25 -7.47
N GLN A 182 7.48 9.95 -8.45
CA GLN A 182 7.39 9.44 -9.82
C GLN A 182 8.77 9.05 -10.37
N ARG A 183 9.79 9.90 -10.18
CA ARG A 183 11.17 9.58 -10.60
C ARG A 183 11.75 8.40 -9.84
N ILE A 184 11.55 8.31 -8.52
CA ILE A 184 12.01 7.20 -7.68
C ILE A 184 11.46 5.87 -8.21
N PHE A 185 10.15 5.75 -8.35
CA PHE A 185 9.52 4.48 -8.75
C PHE A 185 9.81 4.12 -10.21
N THR A 186 9.90 5.13 -11.09
CA THR A 186 10.34 4.93 -12.48
C THR A 186 11.78 4.41 -12.53
N ARG A 187 12.71 5.01 -11.77
CA ARG A 187 14.11 4.57 -11.67
C ARG A 187 14.27 3.18 -11.07
N MET A 188 13.31 2.72 -10.28
CA MET A 188 13.27 1.36 -9.74
C MET A 188 12.74 0.33 -10.74
N GLY A 189 12.23 0.77 -11.90
CA GLY A 189 11.65 -0.11 -12.92
C GLY A 189 10.30 -0.71 -12.51
N LEU A 190 9.53 -0.02 -11.66
CA LEU A 190 8.23 -0.49 -11.20
C LEU A 190 7.12 0.05 -12.10
N SER A 191 6.07 -0.75 -12.34
CA SER A 191 4.82 -0.20 -12.88
C SER A 191 3.93 0.22 -11.71
N PHE A 192 3.68 1.52 -11.62
CA PHE A 192 2.95 2.14 -10.52
C PHE A 192 1.97 3.19 -11.05
N ARG A 193 1.01 3.57 -10.20
CA ARG A 193 0.11 4.71 -10.42
C ARG A 193 0.06 5.59 -9.19
N ALA A 194 -0.01 6.89 -9.39
CA ALA A 194 -0.41 7.81 -8.33
C ALA A 194 -1.94 7.94 -8.36
N VAL A 195 -2.59 7.85 -7.21
CA VAL A 195 -4.05 7.83 -7.09
C VAL A 195 -4.49 8.81 -6.01
N ASP A 196 -5.61 9.49 -6.23
CA ASP A 196 -6.24 10.32 -5.21
C ASP A 196 -6.63 9.46 -4.00
N ALA A 197 -6.28 9.94 -2.80
CA ALA A 197 -6.41 9.17 -1.56
C ALA A 197 -7.18 9.92 -0.48
N ASP A 198 -7.60 9.19 0.55
CA ASP A 198 -8.14 9.78 1.77
C ASP A 198 -7.01 10.45 2.58
N THR A 199 -7.34 11.52 3.30
CA THR A 199 -6.38 12.22 4.18
C THR A 199 -6.27 11.55 5.56
N GLY A 200 -7.22 10.69 5.92
CA GLY A 200 -7.21 9.83 7.09
C GLY A 200 -6.97 10.56 8.40
N ALA A 201 -6.43 9.82 9.37
CA ALA A 201 -6.07 10.34 10.69
C ALA A 201 -4.83 11.26 10.68
N ILE A 202 -4.06 11.26 9.58
CA ILE A 202 -2.93 12.17 9.38
C ILE A 202 -3.42 13.61 9.18
N GLY A 203 -4.61 13.78 8.57
CA GLY A 203 -5.23 15.07 8.29
C GLY A 203 -4.73 15.70 6.98
N GLY A 204 -5.20 16.92 6.70
CA GLY A 204 -4.80 17.69 5.51
C GLY A 204 -5.90 17.91 4.47
N SER A 205 -5.54 18.60 3.38
CA SER A 205 -6.47 19.03 2.31
C SER A 205 -6.32 18.25 1.00
N ALA A 206 -5.14 17.70 0.72
CA ALA A 206 -4.87 16.91 -0.48
C ALA A 206 -3.93 15.73 -0.18
N SER A 207 -4.16 14.60 -0.85
CA SER A 207 -3.44 13.36 -0.59
C SER A 207 -3.36 12.48 -1.84
N HIS A 208 -2.18 11.94 -2.14
CA HIS A 208 -1.98 10.96 -3.23
C HIS A 208 -1.18 9.76 -2.72
N GLU A 209 -1.69 8.56 -3.02
CA GLU A 209 -0.99 7.30 -2.81
C GLU A 209 -0.26 6.89 -4.09
N PHE A 210 0.92 6.32 -3.94
CA PHE A 210 1.69 5.69 -5.01
C PHE A 210 1.58 4.18 -4.87
N GLN A 211 0.89 3.58 -5.82
CA GLN A 211 0.45 2.20 -5.80
C GLN A 211 1.23 1.39 -6.85
N VAL A 212 2.04 0.43 -6.42
CA VAL A 212 2.64 -0.58 -7.33
C VAL A 212 1.56 -1.57 -7.73
N LEU A 213 1.40 -1.79 -9.04
CA LEU A 213 0.33 -2.62 -9.57
C LEU A 213 0.65 -4.10 -9.35
N ALA A 214 -0.15 -4.78 -8.54
CA ALA A 214 -0.01 -6.20 -8.24
C ALA A 214 -1.33 -6.77 -7.71
N ASP A 215 -1.72 -7.97 -8.16
CA ASP A 215 -2.96 -8.63 -7.73
C ASP A 215 -3.02 -8.91 -6.23
N SER A 216 -1.84 -9.08 -5.60
CA SER A 216 -1.66 -9.27 -4.16
C SER A 216 -1.77 -7.97 -3.34
N GLY A 217 -1.90 -6.82 -4.00
CA GLY A 217 -2.13 -5.53 -3.34
C GLY A 217 -3.35 -5.55 -2.43
N GLU A 218 -3.29 -4.84 -1.30
CA GLU A 218 -4.42 -4.75 -0.36
C GLU A 218 -5.46 -3.72 -0.81
N ASP A 219 -5.01 -2.70 -1.53
CA ASP A 219 -5.84 -1.57 -1.94
C ASP A 219 -6.55 -1.86 -3.26
N ALA A 220 -7.81 -1.45 -3.33
CA ALA A 220 -8.56 -1.43 -4.57
C ALA A 220 -8.48 -0.03 -5.17
N ILE A 221 -8.08 0.05 -6.44
CA ILE A 221 -7.91 1.31 -7.16
C ILE A 221 -8.97 1.35 -8.25
N ALA A 222 -9.75 2.43 -8.26
CA ALA A 222 -10.63 2.76 -9.37
C ALA A 222 -9.91 3.70 -10.33
N TYR A 223 -9.90 3.38 -11.62
CA TYR A 223 -9.29 4.22 -12.65
C TYR A 223 -10.13 4.27 -13.91
N CYS A 224 -10.01 5.35 -14.68
CA CYS A 224 -10.67 5.48 -15.97
C CYS A 224 -9.66 5.19 -17.10
N PRO A 225 -9.86 4.17 -17.94
CA PRO A 225 -8.97 3.89 -19.07
C PRO A 225 -8.95 5.00 -20.13
N ALA A 226 -10.03 5.79 -20.22
CA ALA A 226 -10.19 6.87 -21.19
C ALA A 226 -9.61 8.22 -20.71
N SER A 227 -9.06 8.29 -19.48
CA SER A 227 -8.51 9.51 -18.91
C SER A 227 -7.36 9.25 -17.92
N GLY A 228 -6.92 10.30 -17.21
CA GLY A 228 -5.93 10.18 -16.14
C GLY A 228 -6.53 9.96 -14.74
N TYR A 229 -7.86 9.79 -14.62
CA TYR A 229 -8.51 9.61 -13.33
C TYR A 229 -8.08 8.28 -12.68
N ALA A 230 -7.59 8.37 -11.45
CA ALA A 230 -7.34 7.21 -10.60
C ALA A 230 -7.49 7.62 -9.13
N ALA A 231 -8.22 6.83 -8.35
CA ALA A 231 -8.44 7.06 -6.94
C ALA A 231 -8.47 5.73 -6.19
N ASN A 232 -8.06 5.73 -4.92
CA ASN A 232 -8.37 4.63 -4.01
C ASN A 232 -9.91 4.47 -3.95
N VAL A 233 -10.43 3.25 -3.99
CA VAL A 233 -11.88 2.97 -3.93
C VAL A 233 -12.52 3.58 -2.68
N GLU A 234 -11.76 3.73 -1.60
CA GLU A 234 -12.18 4.42 -0.38
C GLU A 234 -12.56 5.90 -0.64
N LYS A 235 -11.88 6.54 -1.61
CA LYS A 235 -12.08 7.95 -1.99
C LYS A 235 -12.92 8.14 -3.26
N ALA A 236 -12.88 7.20 -4.19
CA ALA A 236 -13.50 7.30 -5.51
C ALA A 236 -15.01 7.59 -5.39
N GLU A 237 -15.48 8.68 -6.01
CA GLU A 237 -16.90 9.06 -5.92
C GLU A 237 -17.77 8.10 -6.74
N ALA A 238 -18.85 7.63 -6.13
CA ALA A 238 -19.94 6.99 -6.85
C ALA A 238 -20.92 8.08 -7.31
N LEU A 239 -20.89 8.39 -8.62
CA LEU A 239 -21.79 9.38 -9.20
C LEU A 239 -23.26 8.98 -8.99
N PRO A 240 -24.16 9.96 -8.75
CA PRO A 240 -25.58 9.67 -8.65
C PRO A 240 -26.08 9.05 -9.97
N PRO A 241 -27.01 8.08 -9.91
CA PRO A 241 -27.59 7.52 -11.12
C PRO A 241 -28.23 8.61 -11.99
N ALA A 242 -28.06 8.51 -13.30
CA ALA A 242 -28.60 9.47 -14.26
C ALA A 242 -30.13 9.34 -14.49
N PHE A 243 -30.75 8.29 -13.95
CA PHE A 243 -32.19 8.04 -14.07
C PHE A 243 -32.93 8.41 -12.79
N THR A 244 -34.19 8.79 -12.94
CA THR A 244 -35.09 9.05 -11.83
C THR A 244 -35.75 7.76 -11.35
N ARG A 245 -36.21 7.78 -10.09
CA ARG A 245 -36.97 6.67 -9.50
C ARG A 245 -38.19 6.33 -10.36
N PRO A 246 -38.32 5.08 -10.86
CA PRO A 246 -39.51 4.64 -11.58
C PRO A 246 -40.77 4.71 -10.71
N ALA A 247 -41.95 4.76 -11.35
CA ALA A 247 -43.21 4.62 -10.63
C ALA A 247 -43.37 3.19 -10.11
N ALA A 248 -43.99 3.06 -8.93
CA ALA A 248 -44.24 1.76 -8.32
C ALA A 248 -45.18 0.90 -9.19
N ALA A 249 -44.73 -0.30 -9.57
CA ALA A 249 -45.46 -1.23 -10.41
C ALA A 249 -45.90 -2.51 -9.68
N GLU A 250 -45.29 -2.83 -8.53
CA GLU A 250 -45.61 -4.01 -7.73
C GLU A 250 -46.32 -3.62 -6.43
N VAL A 251 -47.26 -4.46 -5.98
CA VAL A 251 -47.88 -4.33 -4.64
C VAL A 251 -46.95 -4.97 -3.61
N MET A 252 -46.71 -4.28 -2.49
CA MET A 252 -45.88 -4.81 -1.42
C MET A 252 -46.45 -6.14 -0.92
N SER A 253 -45.61 -7.17 -0.87
CA SER A 253 -45.98 -8.51 -0.38
C SER A 253 -44.89 -9.11 0.48
N LYS A 254 -45.29 -9.87 1.50
CA LYS A 254 -44.37 -10.62 2.36
C LYS A 254 -44.08 -11.99 1.74
N VAL A 255 -42.81 -12.37 1.70
CA VAL A 255 -42.32 -13.61 1.10
C VAL A 255 -41.45 -14.37 2.10
N ALA A 256 -41.68 -15.67 2.21
CA ALA A 256 -40.87 -16.54 3.06
C ALA A 256 -39.48 -16.78 2.43
N THR A 257 -38.45 -16.58 3.23
CA THR A 257 -37.03 -16.72 2.88
C THR A 257 -36.27 -17.48 4.00
N PRO A 258 -36.68 -18.72 4.33
CA PRO A 258 -36.11 -19.46 5.45
C PRO A 258 -34.62 -19.73 5.24
N GLY A 259 -33.82 -19.42 6.26
CA GLY A 259 -32.36 -19.59 6.22
C GLY A 259 -31.61 -18.70 5.22
N ARG A 260 -32.26 -17.67 4.63
CA ARG A 260 -31.62 -16.74 3.69
C ARG A 260 -31.46 -15.38 4.36
N SER A 261 -30.24 -15.04 4.75
CA SER A 261 -29.90 -13.81 5.48
C SER A 261 -29.06 -12.83 4.67
N THR A 262 -28.56 -13.21 3.50
CA THR A 262 -27.81 -12.31 2.61
C THR A 262 -28.65 -11.88 1.40
N CYS A 263 -28.36 -10.69 0.87
CA CYS A 263 -29.03 -10.21 -0.34
C CYS A 263 -28.85 -11.17 -1.54
N ALA A 264 -27.67 -11.80 -1.66
CA ALA A 264 -27.38 -12.77 -2.71
C ALA A 264 -28.27 -14.02 -2.59
N ASP A 265 -28.36 -14.57 -1.38
CA ASP A 265 -29.19 -15.73 -1.06
C ASP A 265 -30.68 -15.48 -1.34
N VAL A 266 -31.16 -14.28 -1.00
CA VAL A 266 -32.56 -13.88 -1.22
C VAL A 266 -32.84 -13.65 -2.70
N ALA A 267 -31.93 -12.98 -3.41
CA ALA A 267 -32.04 -12.76 -4.84
C ALA A 267 -32.07 -14.10 -5.61
N GLU A 268 -31.20 -15.04 -5.24
CA GLU A 268 -31.16 -16.39 -5.80
C GLU A 268 -32.48 -17.15 -5.53
N LEU A 269 -32.93 -17.19 -4.28
CA LEU A 269 -34.19 -17.88 -3.91
C LEU A 269 -35.40 -17.34 -4.68
N LEU A 270 -35.47 -16.02 -4.87
CA LEU A 270 -36.58 -15.36 -5.56
C LEU A 270 -36.41 -15.33 -7.08
N ASN A 271 -35.29 -15.84 -7.60
CA ASN A 271 -34.91 -15.79 -9.01
C ASN A 271 -34.99 -14.36 -9.59
N LEU A 272 -34.43 -13.40 -8.87
CA LEU A 272 -34.41 -11.99 -9.22
C LEU A 272 -32.97 -11.43 -9.21
N PRO A 273 -32.67 -10.39 -9.99
CA PRO A 273 -31.34 -9.77 -9.97
C PRO A 273 -30.98 -9.24 -8.58
N LEU A 274 -29.72 -9.39 -8.15
CA LEU A 274 -29.23 -8.83 -6.88
C LEU A 274 -29.46 -7.31 -6.78
N ALA A 275 -29.41 -6.60 -7.91
CA ALA A 275 -29.69 -5.17 -7.98
C ALA A 275 -31.16 -4.80 -7.63
N ARG A 276 -32.08 -5.77 -7.49
CA ARG A 276 -33.45 -5.55 -6.99
C ARG A 276 -33.55 -5.55 -5.47
N THR A 277 -32.51 -5.97 -4.75
CA THR A 277 -32.53 -6.02 -3.28
C THR A 277 -31.90 -4.78 -2.67
N VAL A 278 -32.32 -4.43 -1.45
CA VAL A 278 -31.75 -3.37 -0.62
C VAL A 278 -31.22 -4.00 0.66
N LYS A 279 -29.93 -3.79 0.91
CA LYS A 279 -29.20 -4.18 2.11
C LYS A 279 -29.42 -3.11 3.18
N CYS A 280 -29.75 -3.55 4.40
CA CYS A 280 -29.85 -2.68 5.57
C CYS A 280 -28.66 -2.92 6.49
N ILE A 281 -27.97 -1.85 6.87
CA ILE A 281 -26.80 -1.87 7.75
C ILE A 281 -27.08 -0.99 8.97
N MET A 282 -26.80 -1.50 10.17
CA MET A 282 -27.09 -0.81 11.42
C MET A 282 -25.81 -0.31 12.07
N LEU A 283 -25.71 1.00 12.26
CA LEU A 283 -24.55 1.65 12.87
C LEU A 283 -24.97 2.45 14.09
N MET A 284 -24.06 2.58 15.06
CA MET A 284 -24.21 3.48 16.20
C MET A 284 -23.28 4.67 16.00
N ALA A 285 -23.80 5.89 16.10
CA ALA A 285 -23.01 7.11 16.21
C ALA A 285 -23.37 7.81 17.52
N GLY A 286 -22.40 7.87 18.44
CA GLY A 286 -22.69 8.10 19.86
C GLY A 286 -23.67 7.03 20.40
N GLU A 287 -24.75 7.47 21.03
CA GLU A 287 -25.81 6.59 21.55
C GLU A 287 -26.95 6.37 20.55
N ARG A 288 -26.86 6.94 19.34
CA ARG A 288 -27.96 6.90 18.38
C ARG A 288 -27.74 5.84 17.31
N MET A 289 -28.72 4.97 17.14
CA MET A 289 -28.75 3.99 16.06
C MET A 289 -29.19 4.61 14.74
N HIS A 290 -28.47 4.29 13.67
CA HIS A 290 -28.70 4.70 12.29
C HIS A 290 -28.91 3.47 11.41
N MET A 291 -29.88 3.52 10.50
CA MET A 291 -30.06 2.53 9.45
C MET A 291 -29.52 3.08 8.13
N LEU A 292 -28.60 2.34 7.51
CA LEU A 292 -28.02 2.65 6.22
C LEU A 292 -28.57 1.70 5.15
N LEU A 293 -29.00 2.25 4.01
CA LEU A 293 -29.57 1.50 2.89
C LEU A 293 -28.62 1.50 1.69
N LEU A 294 -28.28 0.32 1.18
CA LEU A 294 -27.49 0.14 -0.04
C LEU A 294 -28.19 -0.83 -1.00
N ARG A 295 -27.94 -0.70 -2.30
CA ARG A 295 -28.36 -1.73 -3.27
C ARG A 295 -27.59 -3.04 -3.00
N GLY A 296 -28.23 -4.18 -3.22
CA GLY A 296 -27.72 -5.50 -2.80
C GLY A 296 -26.34 -5.86 -3.34
N ASP A 297 -26.02 -5.39 -4.54
CA ASP A 297 -24.76 -5.56 -5.27
C ASP A 297 -23.68 -4.54 -4.87
N HIS A 298 -24.00 -3.62 -3.97
CA HIS A 298 -23.05 -2.63 -3.46
C HIS A 298 -22.52 -2.97 -2.06
N MET A 299 -21.32 -2.47 -1.79
CA MET A 299 -20.63 -2.59 -0.51
C MET A 299 -20.52 -1.22 0.15
N LEU A 300 -20.69 -1.19 1.48
CA LEU A 300 -20.56 0.03 2.26
C LEU A 300 -19.11 0.55 2.18
N ASN A 301 -18.98 1.86 2.01
CA ASN A 301 -17.71 2.54 2.16
C ASN A 301 -17.68 3.22 3.55
N GLU A 302 -16.94 2.61 4.46
CA GLU A 302 -16.79 3.04 5.85
C GLU A 302 -16.21 4.45 5.98
N ILE A 303 -15.28 4.82 5.10
CA ILE A 303 -14.62 6.13 5.09
C ILE A 303 -15.60 7.24 4.67
N LYS A 304 -16.40 6.98 3.63
CA LYS A 304 -17.44 7.92 3.19
C LYS A 304 -18.52 8.12 4.24
N VAL A 305 -18.91 7.05 4.94
CA VAL A 305 -19.84 7.14 6.08
C VAL A 305 -19.25 8.04 7.17
N ALA A 306 -17.99 7.84 7.56
CA ALA A 306 -17.34 8.64 8.59
C ALA A 306 -17.25 10.13 8.26
N ARG A 307 -17.31 10.50 6.97
CA ARG A 307 -17.32 11.90 6.49
C ARG A 307 -18.72 12.55 6.52
N LEU A 308 -19.78 11.79 6.78
CA LEU A 308 -21.12 12.36 6.90
C LEU A 308 -21.27 13.15 8.21
N PRO A 309 -22.03 14.27 8.20
CA PRO A 309 -22.27 15.04 9.42
C PRO A 309 -22.82 14.17 10.56
N GLY A 310 -22.10 14.15 11.69
CA GLY A 310 -22.49 13.39 12.89
C GLY A 310 -22.09 11.92 12.87
N MET A 311 -21.41 11.44 11.83
CA MET A 311 -20.97 10.05 11.70
C MET A 311 -19.46 9.88 11.93
N ASN A 312 -18.74 10.86 12.44
CA ASN A 312 -17.27 10.82 12.52
C ASN A 312 -16.73 9.69 13.42
N ASP A 313 -17.44 9.38 14.50
CA ASP A 313 -17.07 8.37 15.51
C ASP A 313 -18.15 7.29 15.61
N TRP A 314 -18.40 6.60 14.51
CA TRP A 314 -19.38 5.53 14.44
C TRP A 314 -18.78 4.15 14.76
N ARG A 315 -19.63 3.20 15.16
CA ARG A 315 -19.29 1.78 15.26
C ARG A 315 -20.42 0.90 14.72
N TRP A 316 -20.09 -0.34 14.39
CA TRP A 316 -21.10 -1.37 14.12
C TRP A 316 -22.01 -1.54 15.34
N ALA A 317 -23.33 -1.60 15.09
CA ALA A 317 -24.29 -1.99 16.13
C ALA A 317 -24.11 -3.48 16.45
N SER A 318 -24.23 -3.85 17.72
CA SER A 318 -24.22 -5.27 18.11
C SER A 318 -25.56 -5.94 17.78
N ASP A 319 -25.56 -7.26 17.63
CA ASP A 319 -26.80 -8.02 17.41
C ASP A 319 -27.84 -7.75 18.50
N GLU A 320 -27.40 -7.62 19.75
CA GLU A 320 -28.27 -7.29 20.89
C GLU A 320 -28.93 -5.91 20.75
N GLU A 321 -28.15 -4.90 20.36
CA GLU A 321 -28.66 -3.55 20.14
C GLU A 321 -29.66 -3.52 18.98
N ILE A 322 -29.36 -4.24 17.90
CA ILE A 322 -30.20 -4.34 16.71
C ILE A 322 -31.54 -5.00 17.06
N ILE A 323 -31.51 -6.12 17.78
CA ILE A 323 -32.72 -6.82 18.22
C ILE A 323 -33.54 -5.94 19.16
N LEU A 324 -32.90 -5.22 20.08
CA LEU A 324 -33.59 -4.32 20.99
C LEU A 324 -34.29 -3.17 20.24
N ALA A 325 -33.66 -2.63 19.20
CA ALA A 325 -34.18 -1.49 18.46
C ALA A 325 -35.22 -1.86 17.38
N THR A 326 -35.13 -3.06 16.80
CA THR A 326 -35.94 -3.46 15.63
C THR A 326 -36.86 -4.65 15.89
N GLY A 327 -36.65 -5.39 16.97
CA GLY A 327 -37.34 -6.65 17.26
C GLY A 327 -36.90 -7.82 16.36
N CYS A 328 -35.88 -7.63 15.51
CA CYS A 328 -35.45 -8.61 14.52
C CYS A 328 -33.93 -8.74 14.49
N GLN A 329 -33.45 -9.94 14.16
CA GLN A 329 -32.02 -10.20 13.95
C GLN A 329 -31.52 -9.66 12.61
N PRO A 330 -30.20 -9.40 12.47
CA PRO A 330 -29.58 -9.08 11.19
C PRO A 330 -29.91 -10.10 10.09
N GLY A 331 -29.96 -9.62 8.85
CA GLY A 331 -30.27 -10.43 7.66
C GLY A 331 -31.76 -10.46 7.27
N TYR A 332 -32.65 -9.98 8.14
CA TYR A 332 -34.09 -9.82 7.83
C TYR A 332 -34.59 -8.40 8.10
N LEU A 333 -33.68 -7.43 8.19
CA LEU A 333 -33.98 -6.03 8.46
C LEU A 333 -34.40 -5.27 7.19
N GLY A 334 -35.35 -4.36 7.33
CA GLY A 334 -35.85 -3.49 6.26
C GLY A 334 -36.30 -2.12 6.76
N PRO A 335 -36.44 -1.12 5.87
CA PRO A 335 -36.86 0.23 6.23
C PRO A 335 -38.37 0.37 6.51
N VAL A 336 -39.16 -0.68 6.28
CA VAL A 336 -40.62 -0.64 6.50
C VAL A 336 -40.92 -0.77 7.99
N GLY A 337 -41.63 0.21 8.55
CA GLY A 337 -42.04 0.20 9.96
C GLY A 337 -40.93 0.50 10.97
N ILE A 338 -39.78 1.03 10.52
CA ILE A 338 -38.72 1.48 11.44
C ILE A 338 -39.15 2.73 12.21
N PRO A 339 -38.68 2.93 13.46
CA PRO A 339 -39.03 4.12 14.23
C PRO A 339 -38.55 5.41 13.56
N ASP A 340 -39.37 6.47 13.59
CA ASP A 340 -39.00 7.80 13.06
C ASP A 340 -37.79 8.43 13.78
N THR A 341 -37.50 7.96 14.99
CA THR A 341 -36.35 8.41 15.78
C THR A 341 -35.01 7.86 15.28
N MET A 342 -35.04 6.77 14.50
CA MET A 342 -33.86 6.12 13.93
C MET A 342 -33.54 6.74 12.55
N PRO A 343 -32.44 7.51 12.40
CA PRO A 343 -32.12 8.14 11.13
C PRO A 343 -31.88 7.12 10.02
N LEU A 344 -32.40 7.43 8.84
CA LEU A 344 -32.33 6.62 7.64
C LEU A 344 -31.42 7.30 6.61
N ILE A 345 -30.23 6.74 6.40
CA ILE A 345 -29.26 7.21 5.42
C ILE A 345 -29.30 6.24 4.23
N CYS A 346 -29.44 6.75 3.01
CA CYS A 346 -29.57 5.91 1.82
C CYS A 346 -28.50 6.25 0.79
N ASP A 347 -27.88 5.23 0.21
CA ASP A 347 -27.02 5.40 -0.95
C ASP A 347 -27.80 6.00 -2.12
N ARG A 348 -27.16 6.89 -2.89
CA ARG A 348 -27.71 7.50 -4.11
C ARG A 348 -28.34 6.48 -5.04
N SER A 349 -27.73 5.30 -5.18
CA SER A 349 -28.23 4.22 -6.05
C SER A 349 -29.49 3.55 -5.50
N ALA A 350 -29.57 3.37 -4.18
CA ALA A 350 -30.72 2.77 -3.53
C ALA A 350 -31.91 3.74 -3.49
N ALA A 351 -31.65 5.04 -3.31
CA ALA A 351 -32.69 6.08 -3.23
C ALA A 351 -33.55 6.22 -4.51
N VAL A 352 -33.03 5.78 -5.66
CA VAL A 352 -33.75 5.80 -6.94
C VAL A 352 -34.36 4.45 -7.33
N MET A 353 -34.33 3.46 -6.45
CA MET A 353 -34.97 2.16 -6.70
C MET A 353 -36.49 2.23 -6.56
N ALA A 354 -37.17 1.35 -7.29
CA ALA A 354 -38.60 1.08 -7.17
C ALA A 354 -38.81 -0.43 -7.08
N ASP A 355 -39.91 -0.84 -6.45
CA ASP A 355 -40.32 -2.24 -6.29
C ASP A 355 -39.21 -3.16 -5.74
N PHE A 356 -38.44 -2.64 -4.77
CA PHE A 356 -37.28 -3.32 -4.25
C PHE A 356 -37.64 -4.41 -3.25
N ILE A 357 -36.66 -5.27 -2.97
CA ILE A 357 -36.74 -6.31 -1.95
C ILE A 357 -35.92 -5.89 -0.74
N CYS A 358 -36.47 -5.98 0.46
CA CYS A 358 -35.75 -5.75 1.71
C CYS A 358 -36.22 -6.75 2.77
N GLY A 359 -35.55 -6.81 3.93
CA GLY A 359 -36.04 -7.61 5.04
C GLY A 359 -37.42 -7.15 5.53
N ALA A 360 -38.16 -8.05 6.16
CA ALA A 360 -39.50 -7.76 6.67
C ALA A 360 -39.52 -7.28 8.13
N ASN A 361 -38.36 -7.12 8.77
CA ASN A 361 -38.22 -6.99 10.23
C ASN A 361 -38.86 -8.17 10.98
N GLU A 362 -38.87 -9.34 10.35
CA GLU A 362 -39.41 -10.60 10.85
C GLU A 362 -38.47 -11.72 10.40
N PRO A 363 -37.95 -12.57 11.33
CA PRO A 363 -37.06 -13.66 10.96
C PRO A 363 -37.66 -14.54 9.87
N GLU A 364 -36.83 -14.95 8.91
CA GLU A 364 -37.22 -15.82 7.78
C GLU A 364 -38.16 -15.18 6.76
N PHE A 365 -38.41 -13.86 6.81
CA PHE A 365 -39.25 -13.17 5.83
C PHE A 365 -38.57 -11.93 5.23
N HIS A 366 -38.89 -11.69 3.97
CA HIS A 366 -38.56 -10.47 3.24
C HIS A 366 -39.83 -9.84 2.65
N LEU A 367 -39.76 -8.55 2.37
CA LEU A 367 -40.78 -7.82 1.62
C LEU A 367 -40.32 -7.65 0.19
N ARG A 368 -41.23 -7.86 -0.76
CA ARG A 368 -41.03 -7.61 -2.19
C ARG A 368 -41.95 -6.51 -2.66
N GLY A 369 -41.49 -5.73 -3.63
CA GLY A 369 -42.28 -4.68 -4.26
C GLY A 369 -42.36 -3.43 -3.39
N VAL A 370 -41.37 -3.21 -2.51
CA VAL A 370 -41.34 -2.09 -1.58
C VAL A 370 -40.97 -0.80 -2.32
N ASN A 371 -41.62 0.30 -1.96
CA ASN A 371 -41.36 1.62 -2.50
C ASN A 371 -41.30 2.67 -1.38
N PHE A 372 -40.30 3.56 -1.46
CA PHE A 372 -40.24 4.75 -0.62
C PHE A 372 -41.50 5.61 -0.80
N GLU A 373 -41.86 6.34 0.25
CA GLU A 373 -43.07 7.16 0.43
C GLU A 373 -44.39 6.36 0.50
N ARG A 374 -44.53 5.27 -0.26
CA ARG A 374 -45.72 4.41 -0.23
C ARG A 374 -45.69 3.44 0.95
N ASP A 375 -44.60 2.71 1.11
CA ASP A 375 -44.49 1.60 2.08
C ASP A 375 -43.51 1.91 3.22
N CYS A 376 -42.49 2.72 2.96
CA CYS A 376 -41.55 3.21 3.97
C CYS A 376 -41.29 4.71 3.78
N ARG A 377 -40.87 5.40 4.84
CA ARG A 377 -40.59 6.84 4.76
C ARG A 377 -39.41 7.12 3.82
N ALA A 378 -39.39 8.33 3.25
CA ALA A 378 -38.24 8.79 2.49
C ALA A 378 -36.97 8.84 3.38
N PRO A 379 -35.77 8.58 2.83
CA PRO A 379 -34.53 8.72 3.58
C PRO A 379 -34.34 10.14 4.13
N ASP A 380 -33.81 10.26 5.34
CA ASP A 380 -33.44 11.56 5.95
C ASP A 380 -32.24 12.17 5.21
N THR A 381 -31.30 11.32 4.79
CA THR A 381 -30.08 11.71 4.09
C THR A 381 -29.87 10.79 2.90
N VAL A 382 -29.64 11.37 1.71
CA VAL A 382 -29.17 10.64 0.52
C VAL A 382 -27.72 11.05 0.25
N ALA A 383 -26.80 10.10 0.28
CA ALA A 383 -25.37 10.37 0.17
C ALA A 383 -24.61 9.27 -0.56
N ASP A 384 -23.39 9.56 -1.00
CA ASP A 384 -22.47 8.52 -1.49
C ASP A 384 -21.88 7.79 -0.27
N ILE A 385 -22.34 6.56 -0.05
CA ILE A 385 -21.89 5.71 1.08
C ILE A 385 -21.40 4.34 0.59
N ARG A 386 -21.17 4.18 -0.72
CA ARG A 386 -20.79 2.90 -1.32
C ARG A 386 -19.40 2.94 -1.93
N ASN A 387 -18.80 1.76 -2.07
CA ASN A 387 -17.66 1.59 -2.97
C ASN A 387 -18.14 1.67 -4.42
N VAL A 388 -17.27 2.22 -5.28
CA VAL A 388 -17.45 2.13 -6.73
C VAL A 388 -17.24 0.69 -7.20
N VAL A 389 -17.88 0.32 -8.31
CA VAL A 389 -17.75 -0.98 -8.97
C VAL A 389 -17.26 -0.80 -10.41
N ALA A 390 -16.66 -1.83 -10.99
CA ALA A 390 -16.26 -1.79 -12.40
C ALA A 390 -17.49 -1.52 -13.29
N GLY A 391 -17.34 -0.59 -14.23
CA GLY A 391 -18.43 -0.10 -15.10
C GLY A 391 -19.18 1.12 -14.58
N ASP A 392 -18.98 1.55 -13.33
CA ASP A 392 -19.50 2.84 -12.87
C ASP A 392 -19.00 3.99 -13.76
N PRO A 393 -19.79 5.05 -13.99
CA PRO A 393 -19.33 6.21 -14.73
C PRO A 393 -18.21 6.92 -13.96
N SER A 394 -17.15 7.31 -14.68
CA SER A 394 -16.01 8.02 -14.11
C SER A 394 -16.43 9.41 -13.62
N PRO A 395 -16.02 9.84 -12.40
CA PRO A 395 -16.32 11.16 -11.86
C PRO A 395 -15.84 12.33 -12.72
N ASP A 396 -14.85 12.11 -13.59
CA ASP A 396 -14.36 13.12 -14.53
C ASP A 396 -15.18 13.22 -15.84
N GLY A 397 -16.22 12.41 -15.99
CA GLY A 397 -17.15 12.42 -17.12
C GLY A 397 -16.62 11.83 -18.43
N LYS A 398 -15.43 11.21 -18.44
CA LYS A 398 -14.75 10.78 -19.68
C LYS A 398 -14.90 9.30 -20.04
N GLY A 399 -15.59 8.50 -19.24
CA GLY A 399 -15.74 7.07 -19.47
C GLY A 399 -16.29 6.34 -18.26
N THR A 400 -15.90 5.07 -18.11
CA THR A 400 -16.26 4.21 -16.99
C THR A 400 -15.03 3.81 -16.18
N LEU A 401 -15.25 3.44 -14.93
CA LEU A 401 -14.22 2.97 -14.02
C LEU A 401 -13.91 1.48 -14.25
N GLU A 402 -12.63 1.15 -14.25
CA GLU A 402 -12.10 -0.20 -14.05
C GLU A 402 -11.45 -0.30 -12.66
N LEU A 403 -11.36 -1.51 -12.14
CA LEU A 403 -10.75 -1.79 -10.85
C LEU A 403 -9.46 -2.58 -11.03
N MET A 404 -8.43 -2.21 -10.27
CA MET A 404 -7.19 -2.97 -10.14
C MET A 404 -6.72 -3.01 -8.69
N ARG A 405 -5.73 -3.86 -8.40
CA ARG A 405 -5.14 -4.00 -7.07
C ARG A 405 -3.77 -3.32 -7.03
N GLY A 406 -3.47 -2.68 -5.89
CA GLY A 406 -2.23 -1.95 -5.68
C GLY A 406 -1.62 -2.20 -4.30
N ILE A 407 -0.28 -2.15 -4.27
CA ILE A 407 0.51 -2.10 -3.04
C ILE A 407 0.95 -0.66 -2.84
N GLU A 408 0.45 -0.01 -1.79
CA GLU A 408 0.83 1.35 -1.43
C GLU A 408 2.31 1.38 -1.02
N VAL A 409 3.18 1.94 -1.85
CA VAL A 409 4.63 2.06 -1.59
C VAL A 409 5.05 3.46 -1.16
N GLY A 410 4.18 4.45 -1.32
CA GLY A 410 4.40 5.79 -0.82
C GLY A 410 3.13 6.64 -0.80
N HIS A 411 3.17 7.72 -0.03
CA HIS A 411 2.02 8.58 0.22
C HIS A 411 2.51 10.02 0.40
N VAL A 412 1.87 10.97 -0.26
CA VAL A 412 2.15 12.41 -0.13
C VAL A 412 0.92 13.16 0.37
N PHE A 413 1.08 13.98 1.41
CA PHE A 413 0.01 14.74 2.07
C PHE A 413 0.33 16.23 2.09
N ALA A 414 -0.69 17.06 1.83
CA ALA A 414 -0.71 18.47 2.17
C ALA A 414 -1.44 18.63 3.52
N LEU A 415 -0.68 18.72 4.62
CA LEU A 415 -1.22 18.72 5.98
C LEU A 415 -1.86 20.05 6.39
N GLY A 416 -1.47 21.12 5.71
CA GLY A 416 -1.80 22.48 6.11
C GLY A 416 -1.11 22.84 7.43
N SER A 417 -1.74 23.68 8.22
CA SER A 417 -1.23 24.11 9.53
C SER A 417 -1.73 23.27 10.73
N LEU A 418 -2.12 22.00 10.50
CA LEU A 418 -2.64 21.11 11.55
C LEU A 418 -1.67 20.96 12.73
N TYR A 419 -0.48 20.41 12.49
CA TYR A 419 0.51 20.15 13.54
C TYR A 419 1.14 21.44 14.06
N SER A 420 1.42 22.40 13.17
CA SER A 420 2.01 23.66 13.55
C SER A 420 1.14 24.48 14.51
N ARG A 421 -0.19 24.37 14.42
CA ARG A 421 -1.10 25.05 15.35
C ARG A 421 -1.10 24.38 16.72
N GLU A 422 -1.20 23.05 16.76
CA GLU A 422 -1.20 22.30 18.02
C GLU A 422 0.13 22.42 18.78
N LEU A 423 1.27 22.47 18.07
CA LEU A 423 2.61 22.59 18.67
C LEU A 423 3.17 24.03 18.72
N ASP A 424 2.36 25.05 18.40
CA ASP A 424 2.78 26.46 18.34
C ASP A 424 4.04 26.71 17.48
N ALA A 425 4.14 26.01 16.35
CA ALA A 425 5.22 26.18 15.38
C ALA A 425 4.93 27.36 14.44
N THR A 426 5.38 28.54 14.85
CA THR A 426 5.11 29.80 14.16
C THR A 426 6.38 30.47 13.59
N TYR A 427 6.20 31.34 12.60
CA TYR A 427 7.24 32.18 12.02
C TYR A 427 6.77 33.63 11.89
N LEU A 428 7.73 34.57 11.86
CA LEU A 428 7.47 35.98 11.56
C LEU A 428 7.41 36.23 10.05
N THR A 429 6.30 36.78 9.59
CA THR A 429 6.08 37.22 8.22
C THR A 429 6.87 38.49 7.89
N ALA A 430 6.85 38.91 6.61
CA ALA A 430 7.53 40.12 6.16
C ALA A 430 6.99 41.41 6.81
N ASP A 431 5.72 41.41 7.19
CA ASP A 431 5.03 42.48 7.92
C ASP A 431 5.11 42.33 9.46
N GLY A 432 5.87 41.34 9.95
CA GLY A 432 6.14 41.16 11.39
C GLY A 432 5.01 40.47 12.16
N GLN A 433 4.04 39.86 11.48
CA GLN A 433 2.98 39.06 12.11
C GLN A 433 3.49 37.63 12.38
N SER A 434 3.02 37.03 13.48
CA SER A 434 3.25 35.62 13.74
C SER A 434 2.20 34.76 13.03
N LYS A 435 2.63 33.78 12.24
CA LYS A 435 1.76 32.81 11.56
C LYS A 435 2.25 31.39 11.78
N ALA A 436 1.31 30.45 11.87
CA ALA A 436 1.60 29.02 11.87
C ALA A 436 2.19 28.60 10.51
N LEU A 437 3.10 27.64 10.52
CA LEU A 437 3.72 27.08 9.32
C LEU A 437 2.74 26.20 8.55
N GLU A 438 2.75 26.28 7.22
CA GLU A 438 2.02 25.31 6.40
C GLU A 438 2.93 24.10 6.14
N MET A 439 2.41 22.89 6.33
CA MET A 439 3.20 21.66 6.33
C MET A 439 2.76 20.65 5.28
N GLY A 440 3.72 19.97 4.66
CA GLY A 440 3.48 18.73 3.92
C GLY A 440 4.23 17.57 4.54
N CYS A 441 3.71 16.34 4.43
CA CYS A 441 4.45 15.13 4.81
C CYS A 441 4.42 14.06 3.72
N TYR A 442 5.51 13.31 3.60
CA TYR A 442 5.77 12.47 2.44
C TYR A 442 6.46 11.16 2.85
N GLY A 443 5.75 10.04 2.81
CA GLY A 443 6.22 8.70 3.22
C GLY A 443 6.53 7.76 2.06
N ILE A 444 7.59 6.94 2.17
CA ILE A 444 7.90 5.82 1.27
C ILE A 444 8.29 4.62 2.13
N GLY A 445 7.63 3.49 1.95
CA GLY A 445 7.97 2.24 2.62
C GLY A 445 9.17 1.55 1.95
N CYS A 446 10.40 1.91 2.31
CA CYS A 446 11.62 1.35 1.69
C CYS A 446 11.69 -0.17 1.75
N THR A 447 11.31 -0.76 2.88
CA THR A 447 11.23 -2.24 3.04
C THR A 447 10.11 -2.85 2.20
N ARG A 448 8.94 -2.19 2.14
CA ARG A 448 7.78 -2.63 1.36
C ARG A 448 8.07 -2.64 -0.14
N ILE A 449 8.82 -1.67 -0.66
CA ILE A 449 9.22 -1.62 -2.07
C ILE A 449 9.92 -2.90 -2.51
N VAL A 450 10.80 -3.46 -1.68
CA VAL A 450 11.55 -4.68 -2.03
C VAL A 450 10.59 -5.85 -2.29
N ALA A 451 9.57 -6.01 -1.45
CA ALA A 451 8.55 -7.05 -1.65
C ALA A 451 7.63 -6.73 -2.84
N ALA A 452 7.20 -5.46 -2.99
CA ALA A 452 6.37 -5.02 -4.13
C ALA A 452 7.06 -5.26 -5.47
N ALA A 453 8.38 -5.05 -5.55
CA ALA A 453 9.17 -5.36 -6.74
C ALA A 453 9.17 -6.86 -7.07
N ILE A 454 9.17 -7.74 -6.06
CA ILE A 454 9.10 -9.20 -6.28
C ILE A 454 7.69 -9.62 -6.69
N GLU A 455 6.63 -9.04 -6.09
CA GLU A 455 5.25 -9.32 -6.49
C GLU A 455 5.03 -9.04 -7.98
N GLN A 456 5.59 -7.95 -8.49
CA GLN A 456 5.52 -7.61 -9.91
C GLN A 456 6.47 -8.44 -10.79
N ASN A 457 7.64 -8.85 -10.26
CA ASN A 457 8.71 -9.41 -11.07
C ASN A 457 9.22 -10.76 -10.50
N HIS A 458 8.51 -11.83 -10.83
CA HIS A 458 8.88 -13.21 -10.50
C HIS A 458 8.42 -14.19 -11.60
N ASP A 459 8.98 -15.39 -11.56
CA ASP A 459 8.51 -16.55 -12.33
C ASP A 459 8.59 -17.82 -11.46
N ASP A 460 8.24 -18.97 -12.03
CA ASP A 460 8.27 -20.27 -11.33
C ASP A 460 9.67 -20.65 -10.80
N ARG A 461 10.74 -20.07 -11.36
CA ARG A 461 12.13 -20.33 -10.96
C ARG A 461 12.60 -19.40 -9.84
N GLY A 462 11.93 -18.27 -9.62
CA GLY A 462 12.22 -17.35 -8.52
C GLY A 462 12.10 -15.87 -8.89
N ILE A 463 12.95 -15.05 -8.29
CA ILE A 463 12.89 -13.59 -8.41
C ILE A 463 13.44 -13.15 -9.78
N VAL A 464 12.85 -12.10 -10.37
CA VAL A 464 13.35 -11.44 -11.59
C VAL A 464 13.54 -9.96 -11.28
N TRP A 465 14.71 -9.56 -10.77
CA TRP A 465 14.89 -8.16 -10.35
C TRP A 465 14.89 -7.17 -11.51
N PRO A 466 14.24 -6.00 -11.38
CA PRO A 466 14.65 -4.82 -12.12
C PRO A 466 16.13 -4.55 -11.86
N LEU A 467 16.90 -4.24 -12.89
CA LEU A 467 18.36 -4.08 -12.79
C LEU A 467 18.81 -3.16 -11.64
N PRO A 468 18.16 -2.01 -11.37
CA PRO A 468 18.54 -1.10 -10.28
C PRO A 468 18.37 -1.69 -8.87
N LEU A 469 17.53 -2.72 -8.72
CA LEU A 469 17.23 -3.36 -7.44
C LEU A 469 17.99 -4.67 -7.23
N ALA A 470 18.57 -5.26 -8.28
CA ALA A 470 19.24 -6.54 -8.19
C ALA A 470 20.41 -6.52 -7.18
N PRO A 471 20.53 -7.48 -6.25
CA PRO A 471 21.59 -7.47 -5.23
C PRO A 471 23.00 -7.61 -5.83
N PHE A 472 23.11 -8.31 -6.96
CA PHE A 472 24.23 -8.34 -7.87
C PHE A 472 23.68 -8.25 -9.30
N THR A 473 24.45 -7.72 -10.23
CA THR A 473 24.00 -7.58 -11.62
C THR A 473 24.47 -8.73 -12.51
N VAL A 474 25.60 -9.36 -12.16
CA VAL A 474 26.16 -10.51 -12.90
C VAL A 474 26.52 -11.65 -11.95
N ALA A 475 26.17 -12.88 -12.34
CA ALA A 475 26.58 -14.12 -11.70
C ALA A 475 27.51 -14.92 -12.61
N ILE A 476 28.64 -15.38 -12.08
CA ILE A 476 29.55 -16.31 -12.77
C ILE A 476 29.35 -17.70 -12.17
N ALA A 477 29.02 -18.66 -13.03
CA ALA A 477 28.67 -20.04 -12.68
C ALA A 477 29.67 -21.04 -13.30
N PRO A 478 30.81 -21.30 -12.65
CA PRO A 478 31.83 -22.24 -13.12
C PRO A 478 31.46 -23.70 -12.84
N VAL A 479 31.24 -24.49 -13.88
CA VAL A 479 30.99 -25.94 -13.78
C VAL A 479 32.31 -26.68 -13.58
N GLY A 480 32.51 -27.22 -12.37
CA GLY A 480 33.73 -27.94 -12.01
C GLY A 480 34.88 -27.04 -11.57
N TYR A 481 34.58 -25.95 -10.86
CA TYR A 481 35.53 -24.97 -10.35
C TYR A 481 36.71 -25.56 -9.55
N ASP A 482 36.48 -26.65 -8.82
CA ASP A 482 37.47 -27.39 -8.02
C ASP A 482 38.26 -28.44 -8.84
N ARG A 483 37.74 -28.83 -10.01
CA ARG A 483 38.25 -29.94 -10.84
C ARG A 483 38.98 -29.48 -12.10
N SER A 484 38.57 -28.36 -12.69
CA SER A 484 39.17 -27.82 -13.92
C SER A 484 39.93 -26.53 -13.63
N LYS A 485 41.26 -26.61 -13.72
CA LYS A 485 42.15 -25.45 -13.56
C LYS A 485 41.82 -24.34 -14.55
N ALA A 486 41.52 -24.70 -15.81
CA ALA A 486 41.20 -23.74 -16.86
C ALA A 486 39.86 -23.02 -16.59
N VAL A 487 38.83 -23.73 -16.13
CA VAL A 487 37.55 -23.12 -15.72
C VAL A 487 37.77 -22.16 -14.55
N LYS A 488 38.56 -22.57 -13.54
CA LYS A 488 38.86 -21.73 -12.38
C LYS A 488 39.60 -20.45 -12.75
N GLU A 489 40.69 -20.56 -13.50
CA GLU A 489 41.50 -19.40 -13.92
C GLU A 489 40.66 -18.41 -14.73
N LEU A 490 39.80 -18.89 -15.63
CA LEU A 490 38.91 -18.03 -16.39
C LEU A 490 37.83 -17.38 -15.50
N ALA A 491 37.22 -18.14 -14.60
CA ALA A 491 36.18 -17.62 -13.70
C ALA A 491 36.73 -16.54 -12.76
N ASP A 492 37.92 -16.76 -12.19
CA ASP A 492 38.64 -15.80 -11.37
C ASP A 492 39.01 -14.54 -12.17
N GLY A 493 39.56 -14.71 -13.38
CA GLY A 493 39.92 -13.60 -14.25
C GLY A 493 38.71 -12.75 -14.68
N LEU A 494 37.62 -13.39 -15.12
CA LEU A 494 36.40 -12.68 -15.53
C LEU A 494 35.74 -11.96 -14.34
N HIS A 495 35.77 -12.55 -13.15
CA HIS A 495 35.29 -11.91 -11.94
C HIS A 495 36.04 -10.59 -11.69
N ASP A 496 37.37 -10.66 -11.67
CA ASP A 496 38.23 -9.51 -11.36
C ASP A 496 38.15 -8.44 -12.45
N GLU A 497 38.06 -8.83 -13.73
CA GLU A 497 37.91 -7.90 -14.86
C GLU A 497 36.57 -7.16 -14.82
N LEU A 498 35.46 -7.87 -14.57
CA LEU A 498 34.14 -7.23 -14.46
C LEU A 498 34.05 -6.32 -13.22
N GLU A 499 34.55 -6.76 -12.06
CA GLU A 499 34.59 -5.91 -10.85
C GLU A 499 35.41 -4.64 -11.08
N ALA A 500 36.54 -4.71 -11.80
CA ALA A 500 37.36 -3.55 -12.15
C ALA A 500 36.61 -2.51 -13.01
N THR A 501 35.54 -2.91 -13.69
CA THR A 501 34.66 -2.00 -14.45
C THR A 501 33.48 -1.43 -13.65
N GLY A 502 33.40 -1.73 -12.35
CA GLY A 502 32.32 -1.27 -11.47
C GLY A 502 31.06 -2.13 -11.50
N VAL A 503 31.12 -3.32 -12.11
CA VAL A 503 29.99 -4.27 -12.14
C VAL A 503 29.90 -5.01 -10.80
N ASP A 504 28.69 -5.11 -10.25
CA ASP A 504 28.42 -5.93 -9.07
C ASP A 504 28.37 -7.42 -9.44
N VAL A 505 29.47 -8.14 -9.24
CA VAL A 505 29.61 -9.56 -9.64
C VAL A 505 29.49 -10.51 -8.45
N LEU A 506 28.75 -11.60 -8.61
CA LEU A 506 28.75 -12.78 -7.74
C LEU A 506 29.41 -13.96 -8.46
N LEU A 507 30.53 -14.47 -7.94
CA LEU A 507 31.16 -15.70 -8.41
C LEU A 507 30.74 -16.86 -7.52
N ASP A 508 30.04 -17.85 -8.09
CA ASP A 508 29.71 -19.08 -7.40
C ASP A 508 30.89 -20.05 -7.41
N ASP A 509 31.80 -19.85 -6.47
CA ASP A 509 32.98 -20.69 -6.27
C ASP A 509 32.73 -21.90 -5.35
N ARG A 510 31.45 -22.21 -5.07
CA ARG A 510 31.08 -23.45 -4.39
C ARG A 510 31.31 -24.61 -5.35
N ALA A 511 31.99 -25.66 -4.88
CA ALA A 511 32.14 -26.93 -5.62
C ALA A 511 30.82 -27.74 -5.65
N GLU A 512 29.71 -27.05 -5.92
CA GLU A 512 28.36 -27.57 -5.83
C GLU A 512 27.92 -28.22 -7.15
N ARG A 513 26.89 -29.06 -7.11
CA ARG A 513 26.36 -29.67 -8.34
C ARG A 513 25.74 -28.59 -9.24
N PRO A 514 25.95 -28.64 -10.57
CA PRO A 514 25.44 -27.60 -11.48
C PRO A 514 23.94 -27.33 -11.35
N GLY A 515 23.12 -28.38 -11.17
CA GLY A 515 21.68 -28.22 -11.00
C GLY A 515 21.30 -27.42 -9.75
N VAL A 516 22.03 -27.57 -8.64
CA VAL A 516 21.79 -26.81 -7.40
C VAL A 516 22.29 -25.38 -7.55
N MET A 517 23.50 -25.20 -8.10
CA MET A 517 24.05 -23.88 -8.40
C MET A 517 23.11 -23.05 -9.29
N PHE A 518 22.62 -23.63 -10.40
CA PHE A 518 21.71 -22.91 -11.30
C PHE A 518 20.37 -22.59 -10.64
N ALA A 519 19.81 -23.53 -9.88
CA ALA A 519 18.56 -23.29 -9.14
C ALA A 519 18.72 -22.15 -8.10
N ASP A 520 19.83 -22.12 -7.36
CA ASP A 520 20.13 -21.05 -6.42
C ASP A 520 20.25 -19.69 -7.12
N LEU A 521 21.04 -19.62 -8.21
CA LEU A 521 21.25 -18.39 -8.97
C LEU A 521 19.96 -17.86 -9.62
N GLU A 522 19.10 -18.76 -10.10
CA GLU A 522 17.78 -18.42 -10.64
C GLU A 522 16.82 -17.96 -9.54
N LEU A 523 16.85 -18.61 -8.37
CA LEU A 523 16.02 -18.24 -7.23
C LEU A 523 16.33 -16.83 -6.71
N ILE A 524 17.62 -16.49 -6.56
CA ILE A 524 18.04 -15.16 -6.08
C ILE A 524 17.91 -14.05 -7.13
N GLY A 525 17.70 -14.43 -8.40
CA GLY A 525 17.25 -13.52 -9.46
C GLY A 525 18.30 -12.59 -10.05
N ILE A 526 19.59 -12.95 -10.03
CA ILE A 526 20.64 -12.11 -10.62
C ILE A 526 20.41 -11.95 -12.13
N PRO A 527 20.29 -10.71 -12.67
CA PRO A 527 19.84 -10.45 -14.04
C PRO A 527 20.64 -11.12 -15.15
N HIS A 528 21.95 -11.33 -14.97
CA HIS A 528 22.82 -11.90 -15.98
C HIS A 528 23.66 -13.03 -15.41
N ARG A 529 23.69 -14.18 -16.10
CA ARG A 529 24.52 -15.33 -15.73
C ARG A 529 25.52 -15.63 -16.85
N ILE A 530 26.77 -15.83 -16.46
CA ILE A 530 27.85 -16.34 -17.31
C ILE A 530 28.21 -17.74 -16.81
N THR A 531 27.98 -18.75 -17.63
CA THR A 531 28.29 -20.15 -17.31
C THR A 531 29.57 -20.56 -18.02
N ILE A 532 30.51 -21.12 -17.25
CA ILE A 532 31.83 -21.53 -17.74
C ILE A 532 31.95 -23.04 -17.54
N GLY A 533 32.11 -23.79 -18.62
CA GLY A 533 32.33 -25.24 -18.55
C GLY A 533 33.40 -25.71 -19.53
N ASP A 534 34.01 -26.86 -19.27
CA ASP A 534 35.11 -27.39 -20.09
C ASP A 534 34.73 -27.56 -21.57
N ARG A 535 33.46 -27.88 -21.87
CA ARG A 535 32.99 -28.05 -23.24
C ARG A 535 32.98 -26.73 -24.01
N SER A 536 32.35 -25.70 -23.45
CA SER A 536 32.27 -24.38 -24.10
C SER A 536 33.67 -23.75 -24.20
N LEU A 537 34.51 -23.96 -23.19
CA LEU A 537 35.86 -23.42 -23.15
C LEU A 537 36.77 -24.01 -24.24
N LYS A 538 36.64 -25.32 -24.55
CA LYS A 538 37.35 -25.95 -25.69
C LYS A 538 36.95 -25.36 -27.04
N GLU A 539 35.76 -24.77 -27.13
CA GLU A 539 35.25 -24.08 -28.30
C GLU A 539 35.58 -22.57 -28.28
N GLY A 540 36.34 -22.09 -27.27
CA GLY A 540 36.71 -20.68 -27.12
C GLY A 540 35.57 -19.77 -26.64
N ALA A 541 34.53 -20.34 -26.02
CA ALA A 541 33.29 -19.64 -25.67
C ALA A 541 32.81 -19.90 -24.23
N VAL A 542 31.92 -19.02 -23.77
CA VAL A 542 31.12 -19.15 -22.55
C VAL A 542 29.65 -19.04 -22.88
N GLU A 543 28.78 -19.48 -21.97
CA GLU A 543 27.34 -19.37 -22.14
C GLU A 543 26.80 -18.21 -21.34
N TYR A 544 26.22 -17.23 -22.02
CA TYR A 544 25.52 -16.10 -21.41
C TYR A 544 24.02 -16.39 -21.35
N GLN A 545 23.37 -16.00 -20.26
CA GLN A 545 21.91 -16.03 -20.15
C GLN A 545 21.40 -14.86 -19.29
N ALA A 546 20.43 -14.12 -19.81
CA ALA A 546 19.64 -13.19 -18.99
C ALA A 546 18.63 -13.99 -18.13
N ARG A 547 18.36 -13.55 -16.90
CA ARG A 547 17.45 -14.24 -15.96
C ARG A 547 16.03 -14.40 -16.51
N SER A 548 15.57 -13.43 -17.30
CA SER A 548 14.27 -13.45 -17.98
C SER A 548 14.26 -14.26 -19.28
N ALA A 549 15.42 -14.68 -19.80
CA ALA A 549 15.51 -15.41 -21.07
C ALA A 549 15.21 -16.91 -20.91
N GLY A 550 14.57 -17.50 -21.92
CA GLY A 550 14.26 -18.93 -21.98
C GLY A 550 15.45 -19.83 -22.34
N GLY A 551 16.60 -19.27 -22.75
CA GLY A 551 17.78 -20.05 -23.13
C GLY A 551 19.08 -19.26 -23.08
N ALA A 552 20.19 -19.98 -23.14
CA ALA A 552 21.53 -19.40 -23.14
C ALA A 552 22.06 -19.19 -24.57
N THR A 553 22.94 -18.21 -24.73
CA THR A 553 23.65 -17.90 -25.98
C THR A 553 25.14 -18.08 -25.78
N LYS A 554 25.82 -18.73 -26.73
CA LYS A 554 27.29 -18.82 -26.72
C LYS A 554 27.90 -17.48 -27.12
N VAL A 555 28.87 -17.03 -26.34
CA VAL A 555 29.63 -15.80 -26.57
C VAL A 555 31.12 -16.13 -26.51
N PRO A 556 31.95 -15.66 -27.46
CA PRO A 556 33.40 -15.83 -27.37
C PRO A 556 33.94 -15.26 -26.05
N VAL A 557 34.93 -15.93 -25.45
CA VAL A 557 35.51 -15.51 -24.17
C VAL A 557 36.04 -14.07 -24.24
N ALA A 558 36.63 -13.68 -25.37
CA ALA A 558 37.18 -12.33 -25.56
C ALA A 558 36.11 -11.22 -25.57
N ASP A 559 34.87 -11.55 -25.88
CA ASP A 559 33.79 -10.57 -26.09
C ASP A 559 32.85 -10.46 -24.89
N ILE A 560 32.88 -11.43 -23.96
CA ILE A 560 31.85 -11.55 -22.91
C ILE A 560 31.75 -10.32 -22.00
N VAL A 561 32.88 -9.70 -21.67
CA VAL A 561 32.90 -8.52 -20.80
C VAL A 561 32.22 -7.34 -21.47
N ALA A 562 32.56 -7.05 -22.73
CA ALA A 562 31.90 -6.00 -23.50
C ALA A 562 30.41 -6.30 -23.70
N TYR A 563 30.08 -7.55 -24.04
CA TYR A 563 28.72 -8.02 -24.29
C TYR A 563 27.79 -7.85 -23.07
N VAL A 564 28.30 -8.12 -21.86
CA VAL A 564 27.54 -7.93 -20.61
C VAL A 564 27.41 -6.45 -20.26
N ARG A 565 28.47 -5.66 -20.44
CA ARG A 565 28.42 -4.21 -20.19
C ARG A 565 27.41 -3.49 -21.07
N GLU A 566 27.30 -3.88 -22.34
CA GLU A 566 26.29 -3.34 -23.26
C GLU A 566 24.87 -3.57 -22.72
N ARG A 567 24.59 -4.77 -22.18
CA ARG A 567 23.27 -5.14 -21.63
C ARG A 567 22.94 -4.51 -20.28
N LEU A 568 23.96 -4.11 -19.53
CA LEU A 568 23.78 -3.35 -18.29
C LEU A 568 23.48 -1.87 -18.57
N ALA A 569 23.79 -1.38 -19.77
CA ALA A 569 23.56 0.01 -20.17
C ALA A 569 22.23 0.23 -20.92
N SER A 570 21.66 -0.84 -21.48
CA SER A 570 20.31 -0.88 -22.08
C SER A 570 19.24 -1.02 -21.02
#